data_AF-A0A9N9ENR3-F1
#
_entry.id   AF-A0A9N9ENR3-F1
#
_cell.length_a   1.000
_cell.length_b   1.000
_cell.length_c   1.000
_cell.angle_alpha   90.00
_cell.angle_beta   90.00
_cell.angle_gamma   90.00
#
_symmetry.space_group_name_H-M   'P 1'
#
loop_
_entity.id
_entity.type
_entity.pdbx_description
1 polymer ?
#
loop_
_entity_poly.entity_id
_entity_poly.type
_entity_poly.pdbx_seq_one_letter_code
_entity_poly.pdbx_strand_id
1 'polypeptide(L)'
;MGQLPTECIQEILKFVDSNLFSCLLINRIWCRNTVPLIWNNPFRFKGLSDQKHSRFLDNYLKSLNQEEKFWLIQKGIAFAHEQPLLFDYASFLEVIKFDKLDLTIKNWVEYIYYDFKVPKIIFLGKGEYYINILTVLFKLFMRQSRGIRSLFISEIMNIPTVTRIKFPDFSSFSLAMPGIKGVKDVEINFTYEVKPYRKLFEAISTSCVQIQNFSLSFPCTFRYRSFPQFN
;
A
#
# COMPACT_ATOMS: atom_id res chain seq x y z
N MET A 1 -18.98 -35.40 -6.29
CA MET A 1 -17.83 -35.39 -5.35
C MET A 1 -18.16 -34.43 -4.23
N GLY A 2 -18.04 -34.86 -2.96
CA GLY A 2 -18.36 -34.01 -1.80
C GLY A 2 -17.44 -32.79 -1.73
N GLN A 3 -18.01 -31.60 -1.57
CA GLN A 3 -17.24 -30.40 -1.28
C GLN A 3 -16.84 -30.42 0.20
N LEU A 4 -15.56 -30.13 0.48
CA LEU A 4 -15.09 -29.89 1.84
C LEU A 4 -15.90 -28.74 2.48
N PRO A 5 -16.33 -28.88 3.74
CA PRO A 5 -16.93 -27.78 4.49
C PRO A 5 -16.01 -26.56 4.54
N THR A 6 -16.61 -25.37 4.70
CA THR A 6 -15.87 -24.09 4.69
C THR A 6 -14.83 -24.04 5.80
N GLU A 7 -15.18 -24.55 6.97
CA GLU A 7 -14.34 -24.63 8.17
C GLU A 7 -13.08 -25.45 7.89
N CYS A 8 -13.22 -26.59 7.21
CA CYS A 8 -12.09 -27.42 6.82
C CYS A 8 -11.16 -26.71 5.83
N ILE A 9 -11.72 -25.99 4.85
CA ILE A 9 -10.93 -25.20 3.90
C ILE A 9 -10.16 -24.09 4.62
N GLN A 10 -10.80 -23.40 5.56
CA GLN A 10 -10.16 -22.35 6.35
C GLN A 10 -9.00 -22.89 7.19
N GLU A 11 -9.17 -24.06 7.83
CA GLU A 11 -8.07 -24.71 8.55
C GLU A 11 -6.91 -25.08 7.62
N ILE A 12 -7.19 -25.65 6.44
CA ILE A 12 -6.14 -25.98 5.47
C ILE A 12 -5.37 -24.73 5.04
N LEU A 13 -6.08 -23.63 4.74
CA LEU A 13 -5.48 -22.38 4.27
C LEU A 13 -4.50 -21.76 5.29
N LYS A 14 -4.63 -22.05 6.59
CA LYS A 14 -3.67 -21.61 7.61
C LYS A 14 -2.27 -22.21 7.41
N PHE A 15 -2.15 -23.32 6.70
CA PHE A 15 -0.88 -24.01 6.44
C PHE A 15 -0.35 -23.77 5.01
N VAL A 16 -1.06 -23.00 4.18
CA VAL A 16 -0.68 -22.70 2.79
C VAL A 16 -0.08 -21.30 2.71
N ASP A 17 1.16 -21.14 3.16
CA ASP A 17 1.78 -19.81 3.24
C ASP A 17 2.27 -19.24 1.88
N SER A 18 2.73 -20.09 0.96
CA SER A 18 3.43 -19.63 -0.26
C SER A 18 2.59 -19.65 -1.54
N ASN A 19 1.52 -20.45 -1.60
CA ASN A 19 0.79 -20.73 -2.84
C ASN A 19 -0.72 -20.43 -2.76
N LEU A 20 -1.13 -19.41 -1.99
CA LEU A 20 -2.54 -19.00 -1.92
C LEU A 20 -3.15 -18.72 -3.31
N PHE A 21 -2.37 -18.22 -4.28
CA PHE A 21 -2.88 -17.97 -5.63
C PHE A 21 -3.38 -19.22 -6.34
N SER A 22 -2.78 -20.40 -6.13
CA SER A 22 -3.31 -21.63 -6.73
C SER A 22 -4.65 -22.05 -6.13
N CYS A 23 -4.91 -21.71 -4.86
CA CYS A 23 -6.19 -21.99 -4.21
C CYS A 23 -7.36 -21.20 -4.82
N LEU A 24 -7.09 -20.05 -5.45
CA LEU A 24 -8.11 -19.27 -6.18
C LEU A 24 -8.69 -20.03 -7.37
N LEU A 25 -7.95 -20.97 -7.95
CA LEU A 25 -8.29 -21.67 -9.18
C LEU A 25 -9.02 -23.00 -8.94
N ILE A 26 -9.15 -23.45 -7.69
CA ILE A 26 -9.74 -24.76 -7.36
C ILE A 26 -11.26 -24.74 -7.62
N ASN A 27 -11.99 -23.88 -6.91
CA ASN A 27 -13.43 -23.64 -7.13
C ASN A 27 -13.89 -22.37 -6.40
N ARG A 28 -15.17 -22.02 -6.54
CA ARG A 28 -15.76 -20.80 -5.95
C ARG A 28 -15.64 -20.71 -4.43
N ILE A 29 -15.73 -21.84 -3.71
CA ILE A 29 -15.65 -21.86 -2.24
C ILE A 29 -14.21 -21.60 -1.78
N TRP A 30 -13.24 -22.26 -2.41
CA TRP A 30 -11.83 -22.00 -2.14
C TRP A 30 -11.44 -20.57 -2.49
N CYS A 31 -11.88 -20.06 -3.63
CA CYS A 31 -11.66 -18.67 -4.04
C CYS A 31 -12.20 -17.68 -2.99
N ARG A 32 -13.45 -17.84 -2.55
CA ARG A 32 -14.08 -16.96 -1.54
C ARG A 32 -13.35 -16.93 -0.21
N ASN A 33 -12.77 -18.06 0.23
CA ASN A 33 -12.00 -18.13 1.48
C ASN A 33 -10.54 -17.66 1.32
N THR A 34 -9.97 -17.80 0.13
CA THR A 34 -8.58 -17.45 -0.15
C THR A 34 -8.40 -15.95 -0.40
N VAL A 35 -9.35 -15.30 -1.08
CA VAL A 35 -9.25 -13.86 -1.43
C VAL A 35 -8.99 -12.98 -0.19
N PRO A 36 -9.72 -13.11 0.93
CA PRO A 36 -9.43 -12.33 2.14
C PRO A 36 -7.99 -12.52 2.66
N LEU A 37 -7.44 -13.73 2.56
CA LEU A 37 -6.08 -14.05 3.04
C LEU A 37 -4.97 -13.47 2.14
N ILE A 38 -5.24 -13.30 0.86
CA ILE A 38 -4.31 -12.64 -0.06
C ILE A 38 -4.41 -11.12 0.13
N TRP A 39 -5.63 -10.58 0.20
CA TRP A 39 -5.87 -9.14 0.27
C TRP A 39 -5.74 -8.52 1.67
N ASN A 40 -5.51 -9.31 2.73
CA ASN A 40 -5.13 -8.77 4.03
C ASN A 40 -3.76 -8.08 4.04
N ASN A 41 -2.87 -8.50 3.14
CA ASN A 41 -1.54 -7.95 2.95
C ASN A 41 -1.10 -8.17 1.49
N PRO A 42 -1.73 -7.46 0.53
CA PRO A 42 -1.59 -7.73 -0.91
C PRO A 42 -0.18 -7.48 -1.44
N PHE A 43 0.59 -6.62 -0.76
CA PHE A 43 1.91 -6.17 -1.21
C PHE A 43 3.06 -6.97 -0.57
N ARG A 44 2.80 -8.06 0.16
CA ARG A 44 3.84 -8.88 0.83
C ARG A 44 4.62 -9.80 -0.10
N PHE A 45 4.04 -10.18 -1.24
CA PHE A 45 4.57 -11.24 -2.08
C PHE A 45 5.78 -10.75 -2.87
N LYS A 46 6.98 -11.23 -2.50
CA LYS A 46 8.22 -10.95 -3.23
C LYS A 46 8.22 -11.67 -4.58
N GLY A 47 8.81 -11.06 -5.60
CA GLY A 47 9.03 -11.70 -6.91
C GLY A 47 7.79 -11.87 -7.77
N LEU A 48 6.66 -11.23 -7.43
CA LEU A 48 5.56 -11.08 -8.38
C LEU A 48 6.05 -10.20 -9.55
N SER A 49 5.75 -10.62 -10.77
CA SER A 49 5.99 -9.78 -11.95
C SER A 49 5.25 -8.45 -11.83
N ASP A 50 5.75 -7.43 -12.50
CA ASP A 50 5.13 -6.09 -12.52
C ASP A 50 3.63 -6.17 -12.88
N GLN A 51 3.25 -7.11 -13.74
CA GLN A 51 1.86 -7.38 -14.11
C GLN A 51 0.97 -7.84 -12.95
N LYS A 52 1.49 -8.66 -12.01
CA LYS A 52 0.69 -9.15 -10.88
C LYS A 52 0.53 -8.08 -9.80
N HIS A 53 1.59 -7.31 -9.52
CA HIS A 53 1.50 -6.13 -8.66
C HIS A 53 0.53 -5.10 -9.24
N SER A 54 0.55 -4.90 -10.57
CA SER A 54 -0.39 -4.02 -11.26
C SER A 54 -1.84 -4.41 -10.99
N ARG A 55 -2.17 -5.71 -11.06
CA ARG A 55 -3.55 -6.19 -10.83
C ARG A 55 -4.08 -5.90 -9.42
N PHE A 56 -3.22 -5.92 -8.40
CA PHE A 56 -3.62 -5.53 -7.05
C PHE A 56 -4.02 -4.06 -7.00
N LEU A 57 -3.20 -3.19 -7.60
CA LEU A 57 -3.49 -1.76 -7.67
C LEU A 57 -4.74 -1.47 -8.49
N ASP A 58 -4.91 -2.15 -9.63
CA ASP A 58 -6.08 -2.01 -10.50
C ASP A 58 -7.38 -2.33 -9.75
N ASN A 59 -7.38 -3.37 -8.92
CA ASN A 59 -8.55 -3.71 -8.11
C ASN A 59 -8.91 -2.60 -7.11
N TYR A 60 -7.92 -1.93 -6.51
CA TYR A 60 -8.17 -0.80 -5.63
C TYR A 60 -8.60 0.47 -6.39
N LEU A 61 -8.00 0.74 -7.54
CA LEU A 61 -8.41 1.88 -8.38
C LEU A 61 -9.83 1.71 -8.89
N LYS A 62 -10.24 0.48 -9.21
CA LYS A 62 -11.64 0.15 -9.55
C LYS A 62 -12.61 0.34 -8.38
N SER A 63 -12.16 0.19 -7.12
CA SER A 63 -13.02 0.37 -5.93
C SER A 63 -13.17 1.83 -5.50
N LEU A 64 -12.50 2.77 -6.17
CA LEU A 64 -12.68 4.20 -5.95
C LEU A 64 -14.12 4.64 -6.26
N ASN A 65 -14.57 5.68 -5.54
CA ASN A 65 -15.87 6.29 -5.81
C ASN A 65 -15.84 7.10 -7.12
N GLN A 66 -16.99 7.54 -7.60
CA GLN A 66 -17.08 8.26 -8.89
C GLN A 66 -16.29 9.58 -8.88
N GLU A 67 -16.29 10.30 -7.75
CA GLU A 67 -15.58 11.57 -7.61
C GLU A 67 -14.06 11.39 -7.69
N GLU A 68 -13.51 10.40 -6.98
CA GLU A 68 -12.09 10.03 -6.98
C GLU A 68 -11.63 9.56 -8.37
N LYS A 69 -12.46 8.75 -9.05
CA LYS A 69 -12.21 8.32 -10.44
C LYS A 69 -12.16 9.52 -11.38
N PHE A 70 -13.16 10.40 -11.31
CA PHE A 70 -13.23 11.59 -12.12
C PHE A 70 -12.02 12.52 -11.86
N TRP A 71 -11.63 12.68 -10.60
CA TRP A 71 -10.46 13.46 -10.22
C TRP A 71 -9.16 12.90 -10.81
N LEU A 72 -8.96 11.58 -10.78
CA LEU A 72 -7.81 10.94 -11.44
C LEU A 72 -7.81 11.17 -12.95
N ILE A 73 -8.97 11.05 -13.61
CA ILE A 73 -9.10 11.28 -15.05
C ILE A 73 -8.73 12.73 -15.41
N GLN A 74 -9.19 13.71 -14.62
CA GLN A 74 -8.81 15.12 -14.80
C GLN A 74 -7.30 15.36 -14.65
N LYS A 75 -6.61 14.51 -13.87
CA LYS A 75 -5.14 14.52 -13.73
C LYS A 75 -4.43 13.72 -14.83
N GLY A 76 -5.14 13.28 -15.86
CA GLY A 76 -4.57 12.51 -16.97
C GLY A 76 -4.23 11.05 -16.60
N ILE A 77 -4.84 10.51 -15.54
CA ILE A 77 -4.65 9.14 -15.07
C ILE A 77 -5.86 8.32 -15.50
N ALA A 78 -5.77 7.71 -16.68
CA ALA A 78 -6.77 6.76 -17.16
C ALA A 78 -6.38 5.33 -16.75
N PHE A 79 -7.37 4.53 -16.37
CA PHE A 79 -7.22 3.11 -16.04
C PHE A 79 -8.44 2.35 -16.58
N ALA A 80 -8.37 1.01 -16.70
CA ALA A 80 -9.47 0.24 -17.28
C ALA A 80 -10.65 0.10 -16.29
N HIS A 81 -11.82 0.63 -16.65
CA HIS A 81 -13.00 0.74 -15.77
C HIS A 81 -14.10 -0.31 -16.01
N GLU A 82 -13.94 -1.21 -16.99
CA GLU A 82 -15.12 -1.84 -17.60
C GLU A 82 -15.65 -3.07 -16.86
N GLN A 83 -14.90 -3.64 -15.92
CA GLN A 83 -15.33 -4.88 -15.24
C GLN A 83 -15.73 -4.63 -13.79
N PRO A 84 -16.91 -5.14 -13.36
CA PRO A 84 -17.35 -5.03 -11.98
C PRO A 84 -16.40 -5.79 -11.05
N LEU A 85 -16.22 -5.27 -9.84
CA LEU A 85 -15.44 -5.94 -8.81
C LEU A 85 -16.18 -7.17 -8.30
N LEU A 86 -15.46 -8.29 -8.20
CA LEU A 86 -15.98 -9.53 -7.63
C LEU A 86 -16.03 -9.49 -6.10
N PHE A 87 -15.18 -8.67 -5.48
CA PHE A 87 -15.05 -8.56 -4.04
C PHE A 87 -14.76 -7.12 -3.63
N ASP A 88 -15.12 -6.77 -2.38
CA ASP A 88 -14.68 -5.55 -1.73
C ASP A 88 -13.24 -5.73 -1.20
N TYR A 89 -12.28 -5.63 -2.12
CA TYR A 89 -10.86 -5.86 -1.83
C TYR A 89 -10.28 -4.92 -0.78
N ALA A 90 -10.77 -3.68 -0.69
CA ALA A 90 -10.31 -2.70 0.30
C ALA A 90 -10.75 -3.07 1.71
N SER A 91 -11.93 -3.68 1.87
CA SER A 91 -12.41 -4.13 3.18
C SER A 91 -11.53 -5.19 3.83
N PHE A 92 -10.83 -6.01 3.04
CA PHE A 92 -9.98 -7.10 3.54
C PHE A 92 -8.61 -6.63 4.03
N LEU A 93 -8.19 -5.40 3.70
CA LEU A 93 -6.85 -4.93 4.02
C LEU A 93 -6.65 -4.81 5.54
N GLU A 94 -5.64 -5.52 6.06
CA GLU A 94 -5.28 -5.52 7.49
C GLU A 94 -3.87 -4.96 7.74
N VAL A 95 -2.97 -5.09 6.77
CA VAL A 95 -1.56 -4.71 6.89
C VAL A 95 -1.17 -3.73 5.79
N ILE A 96 -0.71 -2.55 6.19
CA ILE A 96 -0.17 -1.54 5.27
C ILE A 96 1.34 -1.50 5.43
N LYS A 97 2.07 -1.94 4.40
CA LYS A 97 3.52 -1.79 4.29
C LYS A 97 3.84 -0.70 3.27
N PHE A 98 4.23 0.48 3.76
CA PHE A 98 4.39 1.66 2.93
C PHE A 98 5.46 1.48 1.86
N ASP A 99 6.59 0.84 2.17
CA ASP A 99 7.62 0.51 1.19
C ASP A 99 7.10 -0.33 0.02
N LYS A 100 6.26 -1.31 0.32
CA LYS A 100 5.70 -2.21 -0.71
C LYS A 100 4.63 -1.51 -1.53
N LEU A 101 3.80 -0.69 -0.90
CA LEU A 101 2.82 0.14 -1.59
C LEU A 101 3.51 1.16 -2.50
N ASP A 102 4.54 1.84 -1.99
CA ASP A 102 5.36 2.80 -2.73
C ASP A 102 5.95 2.18 -4.00
N LEU A 103 6.63 1.04 -3.85
CA LEU A 103 7.20 0.30 -4.97
C LEU A 103 6.11 -0.14 -5.96
N THR A 104 4.97 -0.63 -5.47
CA THR A 104 3.86 -1.08 -6.32
C THR A 104 3.30 0.06 -7.17
N ILE A 105 3.10 1.25 -6.59
CA ILE A 105 2.63 2.43 -7.32
C ILE A 105 3.67 2.87 -8.35
N LYS A 106 4.95 2.92 -7.97
CA LYS A 106 6.04 3.27 -8.91
C LYS A 106 6.06 2.32 -10.10
N ASN A 107 6.02 1.01 -9.88
CA ASN A 107 6.01 0.01 -10.95
C ASN A 107 4.74 0.12 -11.81
N TRP A 108 3.58 0.40 -11.22
CA TRP A 108 2.34 0.58 -11.98
C TRP A 108 2.37 1.82 -12.87
N VAL A 109 2.87 2.94 -12.35
CA VAL A 109 3.05 4.19 -13.12
C VAL A 109 4.02 3.95 -14.29
N GLU A 110 5.09 3.18 -14.07
CA GLU A 110 6.01 2.79 -15.13
C GLU A 110 5.37 1.85 -16.16
N TYR A 111 4.61 0.85 -15.70
CA TYR A 111 3.89 -0.09 -16.58
C TYR A 111 2.95 0.65 -17.54
N ILE A 112 2.11 1.56 -17.02
CA ILE A 112 1.18 2.33 -17.86
C ILE A 112 1.93 3.22 -18.84
N TYR A 113 3.04 3.81 -18.42
CA TYR A 113 3.86 4.63 -19.31
C TYR A 113 4.37 3.85 -20.53
N TYR A 114 4.88 2.63 -20.31
CA TYR A 114 5.43 1.80 -21.38
C TYR A 114 4.36 1.13 -22.26
N ASP A 115 3.26 0.66 -21.68
CA ASP A 115 2.22 -0.11 -22.40
C ASP A 115 1.29 0.80 -23.23
N PHE A 116 0.97 2.00 -22.74
CA PHE A 116 0.06 2.93 -23.43
C PHE A 116 0.74 3.91 -24.40
N LYS A 117 2.05 3.74 -24.68
CA LYS A 117 2.83 4.61 -25.59
C LYS A 117 2.66 6.11 -25.30
N VAL A 118 2.61 6.48 -24.03
CA VAL A 118 2.38 7.88 -23.64
C VAL A 118 3.62 8.73 -24.01
N PRO A 119 3.48 9.90 -24.67
CA PRO A 119 4.64 10.67 -25.17
C PRO A 119 5.64 11.04 -24.06
N LYS A 120 6.95 11.03 -24.40
CA LYS A 120 8.10 11.36 -23.55
C LYS A 120 8.05 12.71 -22.81
N ILE A 121 7.15 13.63 -23.19
CA ILE A 121 7.07 15.01 -22.64
C ILE A 121 6.57 15.04 -21.17
N ILE A 122 6.00 13.95 -20.65
CA ILE A 122 5.46 13.85 -19.27
C ILE A 122 6.55 13.50 -18.22
N PHE A 123 7.85 13.58 -18.55
CA PHE A 123 8.93 13.26 -17.61
C PHE A 123 8.88 14.08 -16.30
N LEU A 124 8.26 15.26 -16.32
CA LEU A 124 8.05 16.14 -15.16
C LEU A 124 6.86 15.71 -14.27
N GLY A 125 5.99 14.80 -14.73
CA GLY A 125 4.73 14.43 -14.07
C GLY A 125 4.75 13.16 -13.22
N LYS A 126 5.74 12.25 -13.34
CA LYS A 126 5.73 10.95 -12.61
C LYS A 126 5.48 11.11 -11.11
N GLY A 127 6.06 12.16 -10.50
CA GLY A 127 5.84 12.49 -9.09
C GLY A 127 4.38 12.86 -8.79
N GLU A 128 3.74 13.65 -9.66
CA GLU A 128 2.33 14.03 -9.49
C GLU A 128 1.39 12.83 -9.65
N TYR A 129 1.64 11.96 -10.63
CA TYR A 129 0.87 10.72 -10.83
C TYR A 129 0.94 9.84 -9.60
N TYR A 130 2.15 9.61 -9.10
CA TYR A 130 2.40 8.88 -7.87
C TYR A 130 1.64 9.47 -6.69
N ILE A 131 1.76 10.79 -6.44
CA ILE A 131 1.10 11.47 -5.33
C ILE A 131 -0.42 11.36 -5.43
N ASN A 132 -0.97 11.51 -6.64
CA ASN A 132 -2.40 11.44 -6.87
C ASN A 132 -2.95 10.04 -6.59
N ILE A 133 -2.28 8.99 -7.10
CA ILE A 133 -2.63 7.59 -6.86
C ILE A 133 -2.51 7.26 -5.38
N LEU A 134 -1.39 7.62 -4.75
CA LEU A 134 -1.15 7.40 -3.34
C LEU A 134 -2.25 8.06 -2.49
N THR A 135 -2.62 9.29 -2.80
CA THR A 135 -3.66 10.04 -2.08
C THR A 135 -5.02 9.34 -2.14
N VAL A 136 -5.48 8.94 -3.33
CA VAL A 136 -6.79 8.28 -3.45
C VAL A 136 -6.80 6.89 -2.84
N LEU A 137 -5.69 6.14 -2.92
CA LEU A 137 -5.57 4.83 -2.28
C LEU A 137 -5.60 4.95 -0.76
N PHE A 138 -4.89 5.93 -0.19
CA PHE A 138 -4.96 6.19 1.25
C PHE A 138 -6.38 6.56 1.67
N LYS A 139 -7.06 7.47 0.96
CA LYS A 139 -8.47 7.80 1.24
C LYS A 139 -9.37 6.57 1.18
N LEU A 140 -9.18 5.73 0.17
CA LEU A 140 -9.91 4.47 0.01
C LEU A 140 -9.70 3.54 1.21
N PHE A 141 -8.44 3.28 1.60
CA PHE A 141 -8.11 2.40 2.72
C PHE A 141 -8.69 2.93 4.03
N MET A 142 -8.55 4.23 4.30
CA MET A 142 -9.08 4.83 5.52
C MET A 142 -10.62 4.76 5.60
N ARG A 143 -11.29 4.78 4.44
CA ARG A 143 -12.77 4.72 4.35
C ARG A 143 -13.30 3.29 4.41
N GLN A 144 -12.71 2.36 3.66
CA GLN A 144 -13.29 1.04 3.42
C GLN A 144 -12.66 -0.07 4.27
N SER A 145 -11.39 0.07 4.65
CA SER A 145 -10.72 -0.95 5.44
C SER A 145 -11.15 -0.85 6.90
N ARG A 146 -11.82 -1.89 7.39
CA ARG A 146 -12.30 -1.96 8.78
C ARG A 146 -11.37 -2.74 9.71
N GLY A 147 -10.37 -3.40 9.12
CA GLY A 147 -9.50 -4.36 9.79
C GLY A 147 -8.02 -3.97 9.83
N ILE A 148 -7.65 -2.72 9.52
CA ILE A 148 -6.24 -2.32 9.55
C ILE A 148 -5.71 -2.44 10.98
N ARG A 149 -4.76 -3.37 11.17
CA ARG A 149 -4.15 -3.70 12.45
C ARG A 149 -2.67 -3.35 12.51
N SER A 150 -1.99 -3.37 11.36
CA SER A 150 -0.54 -3.16 11.33
C SER A 150 -0.15 -2.15 10.26
N LEU A 151 0.63 -1.15 10.67
CA LEU A 151 1.15 -0.08 9.82
C LEU A 151 2.68 -0.08 9.89
N PHE A 152 3.32 -0.41 8.77
CA PHE A 152 4.77 -0.40 8.62
C PHE A 152 5.17 0.73 7.70
N ILE A 153 5.94 1.69 8.22
CA ILE A 153 6.42 2.86 7.50
C ILE A 153 7.94 2.77 7.45
N SER A 154 8.48 2.29 6.34
CA SER A 154 9.89 2.41 6.03
C SER A 154 10.08 3.48 4.96
N GLU A 155 11.01 4.38 5.21
CA GLU A 155 11.31 5.47 4.30
C GLU A 155 12.04 4.93 3.05
N ILE A 156 11.43 5.07 1.87
CA ILE A 156 12.08 4.75 0.59
C ILE A 156 12.20 6.03 -0.27
N MET A 157 13.44 6.50 -0.33
CA MET A 157 14.09 7.40 -1.28
C MET A 157 13.29 8.55 -1.92
N ASN A 158 13.79 9.76 -1.63
CA ASN A 158 13.88 10.85 -2.59
C ASN A 158 14.39 10.32 -3.95
N ILE A 159 13.59 10.47 -5.00
CA ILE A 159 14.17 10.55 -6.35
C ILE A 159 14.88 11.91 -6.42
N PRO A 160 16.19 11.99 -6.72
CA PRO A 160 16.94 13.24 -6.65
C PRO A 160 16.49 14.33 -7.63
N THR A 161 15.56 14.05 -8.54
CA THR A 161 15.31 14.89 -9.72
C THR A 161 13.93 15.53 -9.83
N VAL A 162 12.94 15.22 -8.99
CA VAL A 162 11.66 15.94 -9.03
C VAL A 162 11.07 16.04 -7.62
N THR A 163 11.04 17.28 -7.10
CA THR A 163 10.27 17.77 -5.95
C THR A 163 9.96 16.77 -4.82
N ARG A 164 10.63 16.95 -3.67
CA ARG A 164 10.30 16.41 -2.33
C ARG A 164 8.92 15.72 -2.30
N ILE A 165 8.88 14.40 -2.53
CA ILE A 165 7.64 13.62 -2.55
C ILE A 165 6.99 13.83 -1.18
N LYS A 166 5.87 14.57 -1.16
CA LYS A 166 5.12 14.83 0.07
C LYS A 166 4.32 13.58 0.36
N PHE A 167 4.50 12.99 1.54
CA PHE A 167 3.56 12.01 2.08
C PHE A 167 2.12 12.54 1.91
N PRO A 168 1.11 11.69 1.61
CA PRO A 168 -0.27 12.12 1.41
C PRO A 168 -0.76 12.94 2.60
N ASP A 169 -1.70 13.86 2.34
CA ASP A 169 -2.20 14.77 3.37
C ASP A 169 -2.77 13.97 4.56
N PHE A 170 -2.17 14.21 5.73
CA PHE A 170 -2.46 13.49 6.96
C PHE A 170 -3.89 13.74 7.48
N SER A 171 -4.57 14.77 6.97
CA SER A 171 -6.00 14.99 7.20
C SER A 171 -6.86 13.77 6.87
N SER A 172 -6.42 12.94 5.92
CA SER A 172 -7.11 11.71 5.53
C SER A 172 -7.19 10.68 6.65
N PHE A 173 -6.25 10.68 7.60
CA PHE A 173 -6.24 9.74 8.73
C PHE A 173 -7.20 10.16 9.84
N SER A 174 -7.33 11.47 10.09
CA SER A 174 -8.14 12.00 11.19
C SER A 174 -9.63 12.12 10.85
N LEU A 175 -9.96 12.32 9.57
CA LEU A 175 -11.34 12.54 9.11
C LEU A 175 -12.07 11.26 8.72
N ALA A 176 -11.36 10.16 8.52
CA ALA A 176 -11.94 8.92 8.03
C ALA A 176 -12.40 7.99 9.16
N MET A 177 -13.57 7.37 8.99
CA MET A 177 -14.16 6.40 9.92
C MET A 177 -14.40 5.07 9.17
N PRO A 178 -13.87 3.93 9.65
CA PRO A 178 -13.18 3.76 10.94
C PRO A 178 -11.72 4.24 10.96
N GLY A 179 -11.12 4.58 9.81
CA GLY A 179 -9.74 5.06 9.72
C GLY A 179 -8.73 4.05 10.25
N ILE A 180 -7.75 4.51 11.03
CA ILE A 180 -6.71 3.68 11.67
C ILE A 180 -6.96 3.41 13.16
N LYS A 181 -8.21 3.54 13.64
CA LYS A 181 -8.55 3.35 15.06
C LYS A 181 -8.21 1.97 15.61
N GLY A 182 -8.29 0.93 14.76
CA GLY A 182 -8.01 -0.45 15.11
C GLY A 182 -6.55 -0.87 14.99
N VAL A 183 -5.64 0.05 14.66
CA VAL A 183 -4.21 -0.26 14.52
C VAL A 183 -3.62 -0.59 15.89
N LYS A 184 -2.99 -1.77 15.97
CA LYS A 184 -2.31 -2.31 17.13
C LYS A 184 -0.80 -2.30 16.98
N ASP A 185 -0.30 -2.51 15.77
CA ASP A 185 1.13 -2.58 15.48
C ASP A 185 1.54 -1.41 14.60
N VAL A 186 2.48 -0.61 15.08
CA VAL A 186 3.08 0.48 14.32
C VAL A 186 4.59 0.31 14.34
N GLU A 187 5.19 0.20 13.16
CA GLU A 187 6.64 0.15 12.99
C GLU A 187 7.06 1.26 12.04
N ILE A 188 7.96 2.13 12.51
CA ILE A 188 8.49 3.24 11.72
C ILE A 188 10.00 3.10 11.64
N ASN A 189 10.52 2.92 10.43
CA ASN A 189 11.94 2.73 10.16
C ASN A 189 12.46 3.87 9.30
N PHE A 190 13.26 4.75 9.90
CA PHE A 190 13.99 5.80 9.20
C PHE A 190 15.26 5.22 8.59
N THR A 191 15.46 5.43 7.29
CA THR A 191 16.62 4.92 6.55
C THR A 191 17.67 6.02 6.31
N TYR A 192 17.31 7.28 6.51
CA TYR A 192 18.19 8.45 6.36
C TYR A 192 18.00 9.44 7.51
N GLU A 193 18.93 10.40 7.67
CA GLU A 193 18.80 11.54 8.60
C GLU A 193 17.73 12.53 8.09
N VAL A 194 16.47 12.10 8.09
CA VAL A 194 15.34 12.98 7.78
C VAL A 194 14.65 13.38 9.08
N LYS A 195 14.25 14.66 9.16
CA LYS A 195 13.52 15.18 10.32
C LYS A 195 12.21 14.39 10.47
N PRO A 196 11.86 13.94 11.67
CA PRO A 196 10.62 13.20 11.91
C PRO A 196 9.43 14.00 11.36
N TYR A 197 8.55 13.32 10.62
CA TYR A 197 7.29 13.89 10.14
C TYR A 197 6.39 14.13 11.35
N ARG A 198 6.53 15.28 12.01
CA ARG A 198 5.70 15.67 13.16
C ARG A 198 4.21 15.41 12.90
N LYS A 199 3.74 15.73 11.71
CA LYS A 199 2.35 15.48 11.27
C LYS A 199 1.98 13.99 11.20
N LEU A 200 2.91 13.10 10.86
CA LEU A 200 2.69 11.66 10.89
C LEU A 200 2.48 11.19 12.32
N PHE A 201 3.35 11.61 13.24
CA PHE A 201 3.22 11.27 14.64
C PHE A 201 1.95 11.86 15.25
N GLU A 202 1.58 13.10 14.90
CA GLU A 202 0.32 13.71 15.30
C GLU A 202 -0.88 12.91 14.76
N ALA A 203 -0.85 12.50 13.48
CA ALA A 203 -1.91 11.69 12.89
C ALA A 203 -2.03 10.31 13.56
N ILE A 204 -0.92 9.62 13.79
CA ILE A 204 -0.90 8.33 14.50
C ILE A 204 -1.41 8.52 15.93
N SER A 205 -0.91 9.51 16.66
CA SER A 205 -1.30 9.79 18.04
C SER A 205 -2.79 10.15 18.20
N THR A 206 -3.39 10.81 17.20
CA THR A 206 -4.80 11.22 17.25
C THR A 206 -5.75 10.16 16.70
N SER A 207 -5.28 9.30 15.79
CA SER A 207 -6.14 8.39 15.05
C SER A 207 -6.02 6.92 15.48
N CYS A 208 -4.85 6.48 15.98
CA CYS A 208 -4.63 5.13 16.48
C CYS A 208 -4.81 5.07 18.00
N VAL A 209 -5.95 4.58 18.47
CA VAL A 209 -6.28 4.53 19.91
C VAL A 209 -6.04 3.16 20.55
N GLN A 210 -5.63 2.15 19.78
CA GLN A 210 -5.45 0.77 20.22
C GLN A 210 -4.02 0.23 20.03
N ILE A 211 -3.02 1.10 19.92
CA ILE A 211 -1.62 0.68 19.73
C ILE A 211 -1.18 -0.19 20.91
N GLN A 212 -0.68 -1.38 20.60
CA GLN A 212 -0.10 -2.34 21.55
C GLN A 212 1.41 -2.46 21.35
N ASN A 213 1.86 -2.43 20.09
CA ASN A 213 3.25 -2.54 19.71
C ASN A 213 3.66 -1.30 18.91
N PHE A 214 4.66 -0.57 19.41
CA PHE A 214 5.23 0.60 18.73
C PHE A 214 6.74 0.44 18.62
N SER A 215 7.26 0.44 17.40
CA SER A 215 8.69 0.32 17.12
C SER A 215 9.15 1.51 16.27
N LEU A 216 10.30 2.08 16.66
CA LEU A 216 10.93 3.21 16.00
C LEU A 216 12.40 2.90 15.78
N SER A 217 12.85 2.82 14.54
CA SER A 217 14.26 2.62 14.21
C SER A 217 14.82 3.79 13.41
N PHE A 218 16.11 4.08 13.65
CA PHE A 218 16.86 5.16 13.02
C PHE A 218 18.11 4.58 12.37
N PRO A 219 18.67 5.22 11.31
CA PRO A 219 19.89 4.74 10.71
C PRO A 219 21.05 4.88 11.71
N CYS A 220 21.86 3.82 11.85
CA CYS A 220 23.09 3.89 12.64
C CYS A 220 24.07 4.84 11.94
N THR A 221 24.31 6.03 12.51
CA THR A 221 25.31 6.96 12.02
C THR A 221 26.70 6.50 12.49
N PHE A 222 27.44 5.82 11.62
CA PHE A 222 28.87 5.59 11.85
C PHE A 222 29.62 6.92 11.72
N ARG A 223 29.82 7.64 12.84
CA ARG A 223 30.79 8.75 12.89
C ARG A 223 32.20 8.17 12.88
N TYR A 224 32.85 8.13 11.73
CA TYR A 224 34.32 8.06 11.69
C TYR A 224 34.85 9.33 12.36
N ARG A 225 35.28 9.24 13.62
CA ARG A 225 36.16 10.26 14.20
C ARG A 225 37.53 10.06 13.53
N SER A 226 37.82 10.83 12.49
CA SER A 226 39.19 11.06 12.08
C SER A 226 39.91 11.75 13.24
N PHE A 227 40.81 11.04 13.90
CA PHE A 227 41.75 11.65 14.84
C PHE A 227 42.61 12.65 14.07
N PRO A 228 42.83 13.88 14.56
CA PRO A 228 43.78 14.78 13.94
C PRO A 228 45.16 14.14 13.98
N GLN A 229 45.78 14.00 12.81
CA GLN A 229 47.20 13.70 12.73
C GLN A 229 47.93 14.93 13.29
N PHE A 230 48.61 14.75 14.41
CA PHE A 230 49.58 15.74 14.90
C PHE A 230 50.81 15.63 14.01
N ASN A 231 51.10 16.71 13.27
CA ASN A 231 52.40 16.95 12.64
C ASN A 231 53.38 17.50 13.67
#